data_AF-A0A7S1HQK4-F1
#
_entry.id   AF-A0A7S1HQK4-F1
#
_cell.length_a   1.000
_cell.length_b   1.000
_cell.length_c   1.000
_cell.angle_alpha   90.00
_cell.angle_beta   90.00
_cell.angle_gamma   90.00
#
_symmetry.space_group_name_H-M   'P 1'
#
loop_
_entity.id
_entity.type
_entity.pdbx_description
1 polymer ?
#
loop_
_entity_poly.entity_id
_entity_poly.type
_entity_poly.pdbx_seq_one_letter_code
_entity_poly.pdbx_strand_id
1 'polypeptide(L)'
;GWWHVDQGRSKRGLHAVQGLVLLTDANAHTGGLCVVPGSHKAHDELMRYTVTSPDGMDFVVVPSPLTNPMVRGGALVAAQAGDLLLWDSRTVHCNTPALAPPSAATGQPVDALLRACIYVCMTPRRFASRATLALRRR
;
A
#
# COMPACT_ATOMS: atom_id res chain seq x y z
N GLY A 1 -4.72 -6.53 8.52
CA GLY A 1 -4.65 -6.75 7.07
C GLY A 1 -3.63 -7.80 6.74
N TRP A 2 -3.36 -8.02 5.45
CA TRP A 2 -2.32 -8.95 4.99
C TRP A 2 -1.10 -8.15 4.56
N TRP A 3 -0.02 -8.22 5.34
CA TRP A 3 1.19 -7.44 5.07
C TRP A 3 1.86 -7.91 3.79
N HIS A 4 2.21 -6.96 2.94
CA HIS A 4 2.90 -7.21 1.68
C HIS A 4 3.74 -6.00 1.27
N VAL A 5 4.57 -6.23 0.26
CA VAL A 5 5.21 -5.19 -0.56
C VAL A 5 4.86 -5.45 -2.03
N ASP A 6 4.97 -4.41 -2.85
CA ASP A 6 4.70 -4.47 -4.30
C ASP A 6 5.99 -4.36 -5.13
N GLN A 7 7.11 -4.79 -4.54
CA GLN A 7 8.38 -4.92 -5.24
C GLN A 7 9.08 -6.21 -4.81
N GLY A 8 9.37 -7.05 -5.81
CA GLY A 8 10.02 -8.34 -5.60
C GLY A 8 11.52 -8.27 -5.35
N ARG A 9 12.09 -9.39 -4.90
CA ARG A 9 13.52 -9.51 -4.58
C ARG A 9 14.47 -9.35 -5.77
N SER A 10 13.98 -9.43 -7.00
CA SER A 10 14.77 -9.24 -8.22
C SER A 10 15.03 -7.77 -8.54
N LYS A 11 14.29 -6.84 -7.91
CA LYS A 11 14.36 -5.40 -8.16
C LYS A 11 15.02 -4.70 -6.98
N ARG A 12 16.17 -4.06 -7.22
CA ARG A 12 16.93 -3.29 -6.22
C ARG A 12 16.67 -1.79 -6.37
N GLY A 13 16.50 -1.09 -5.25
CA GLY A 13 16.18 0.34 -5.27
C GLY A 13 14.76 0.64 -5.75
N LEU A 14 14.39 1.92 -5.85
CA LEU A 14 13.03 2.35 -6.19
C LEU A 14 12.67 2.01 -7.64
N HIS A 15 11.64 1.17 -7.83
CA HIS A 15 11.09 0.84 -9.15
C HIS A 15 9.70 1.41 -9.40
N ALA A 16 8.86 1.47 -8.37
CA ALA A 16 7.52 2.00 -8.46
C ALA A 16 7.16 2.82 -7.21
N VAL A 17 6.34 3.83 -7.42
CA VAL A 17 5.59 4.50 -6.35
C VAL A 17 4.16 4.04 -6.49
N GLN A 18 3.69 3.32 -5.48
CA GLN A 18 2.29 2.95 -5.36
C GLN A 18 1.52 4.13 -4.78
N GLY A 19 0.23 4.16 -5.04
CA GLY A 19 -0.62 5.20 -4.54
C GLY A 19 -2.10 4.85 -4.58
N LEU A 20 -2.88 5.67 -3.90
CA LEU A 20 -4.32 5.65 -4.01
C LEU A 20 -4.89 7.06 -3.84
N VAL A 21 -5.91 7.38 -4.63
CA VAL A 21 -6.73 8.57 -4.48
C VAL A 21 -7.96 8.17 -3.68
N LEU A 22 -8.20 8.85 -2.56
CA LEU A 22 -9.37 8.59 -1.73
C LEU A 22 -10.61 9.22 -2.33
N LEU A 23 -11.69 8.43 -2.46
CA LEU A 23 -13.02 8.93 -2.86
C LEU A 23 -13.93 9.16 -1.63
N THR A 24 -13.50 8.68 -0.47
CA THR A 24 -14.14 8.79 0.84
C THR A 24 -13.05 8.92 1.91
N ASP A 25 -13.37 9.46 3.07
CA ASP A 25 -12.42 9.60 4.17
C ASP A 25 -11.85 8.25 4.67
N ALA A 26 -10.55 8.22 4.94
CA ALA A 26 -9.86 7.11 5.59
C ALA A 26 -9.49 7.51 7.02
N ASN A 27 -10.04 6.81 8.01
CA ASN A 27 -9.78 7.08 9.43
C ASN A 27 -10.00 5.81 10.27
N ALA A 28 -9.87 5.90 11.59
CA ALA A 28 -10.03 4.76 12.48
C ALA A 28 -11.39 4.05 12.37
N HIS A 29 -12.45 4.75 11.93
CA HIS A 29 -13.81 4.20 11.78
C HIS A 29 -14.10 3.63 10.38
N THR A 30 -13.31 3.99 9.36
CA THR A 30 -13.47 3.47 7.98
C THR A 30 -12.34 2.51 7.57
N GLY A 31 -11.22 2.53 8.29
CA GLY A 31 -9.99 1.82 7.97
C GLY A 31 -9.29 2.43 6.75
N GLY A 32 -8.33 1.71 6.18
CA GLY A 32 -7.67 2.13 4.95
C GLY A 32 -6.28 1.55 4.80
N LEU A 33 -5.40 2.32 4.17
CA LEU A 33 -3.99 1.98 4.02
C LEU A 33 -3.29 2.02 5.39
N CYS A 34 -2.70 0.90 5.76
CA CYS A 34 -1.80 0.79 6.89
C CYS A 34 -0.38 0.51 6.38
N VAL A 35 0.61 1.27 6.86
CA VAL A 35 2.01 1.14 6.44
C VAL A 35 2.90 0.91 7.64
N VAL A 36 4.05 0.27 7.44
CA VAL A 36 5.15 0.25 8.41
C VAL A 36 6.15 1.34 8.00
N PRO A 37 6.20 2.49 8.70
CA PRO A 37 7.05 3.61 8.31
C PRO A 37 8.53 3.21 8.24
N GLY A 38 9.21 3.64 7.16
CA GLY A 38 10.64 3.38 6.97
C GLY A 38 11.01 1.94 6.53
N SER A 39 10.06 1.00 6.49
CA SER A 39 10.33 -0.40 6.12
C SER A 39 10.97 -0.59 4.74
N HIS A 40 10.71 0.30 3.78
CA HIS A 40 11.34 0.30 2.46
C HIS A 40 12.88 0.40 2.49
N LYS A 41 13.46 0.95 3.57
CA LYS A 41 14.92 1.08 3.75
C LYS A 41 15.60 -0.26 3.98
N ALA A 42 14.86 -1.25 4.47
CA ALA A 42 15.37 -2.58 4.79
C ALA A 42 14.80 -3.66 3.85
N HIS A 43 14.35 -3.29 2.64
CA HIS A 43 13.72 -4.22 1.70
C HIS A 43 14.55 -5.47 1.41
N ASP A 44 15.86 -5.35 1.20
CA ASP A 44 16.72 -6.50 0.93
C ASP A 44 16.82 -7.47 2.13
N GLU A 45 16.75 -6.94 3.36
CA GLU A 45 16.67 -7.75 4.57
C GLU A 45 15.28 -8.41 4.70
N LEU A 46 14.22 -7.65 4.41
CA LEU A 46 12.83 -8.14 4.41
C LEU A 46 12.67 -9.37 3.51
N MET A 47 13.27 -9.35 2.32
CA MET A 47 13.18 -10.45 1.35
C MET A 47 13.74 -11.78 1.87
N ARG A 48 14.59 -11.77 2.92
CA ARG A 48 15.10 -12.98 3.57
C ARG A 48 14.02 -13.72 4.36
N TYR A 49 12.96 -13.03 4.78
CA TYR A 49 11.84 -13.59 5.52
C TYR A 49 10.69 -14.05 4.61
N THR A 50 10.73 -13.71 3.32
CA THR A 50 9.65 -13.96 2.37
C THR A 50 9.99 -15.11 1.42
N VAL A 51 10.67 -16.14 1.91
CA VAL A 51 11.19 -17.28 1.12
C VAL A 51 10.11 -18.06 0.38
N THR A 52 8.86 -17.99 0.85
CA THR A 52 7.70 -18.66 0.26
C THR A 52 7.13 -17.96 -0.96
N SER A 53 7.50 -16.69 -1.21
CA SER A 53 7.05 -15.96 -2.41
C SER A 53 7.89 -16.36 -3.62
N PRO A 54 7.27 -16.70 -4.77
CA PRO A 54 8.02 -17.06 -5.97
C PRO A 54 8.95 -15.95 -6.46
N ASP A 55 10.08 -16.34 -7.04
CA ASP A 55 10.98 -15.40 -7.68
C ASP A 55 10.30 -14.73 -8.88
N GLY A 56 10.62 -13.45 -9.12
CA GLY A 56 10.05 -12.67 -10.21
C GLY A 56 8.67 -12.04 -9.94
N MET A 57 8.04 -12.35 -8.80
CA MET A 57 6.78 -11.73 -8.39
C MET A 57 7.03 -10.41 -7.64
N ASP A 58 6.23 -9.39 -7.95
CA ASP A 58 6.27 -8.10 -7.25
C ASP A 58 5.40 -8.06 -6.01
N PHE A 59 4.26 -8.75 -6.03
CA PHE A 59 3.43 -8.94 -4.85
C PHE A 59 4.10 -9.99 -3.95
N VAL A 60 4.69 -9.53 -2.85
CA VAL A 60 5.40 -10.39 -1.91
C VAL A 60 4.72 -10.31 -0.55
N VAL A 61 4.16 -11.45 -0.12
CA VAL A 61 3.54 -11.56 1.20
C VAL A 61 4.62 -11.51 2.27
N VAL A 62 4.43 -10.63 3.23
CA VAL A 62 5.30 -10.49 4.40
C VAL A 62 4.68 -11.27 5.56
N PRO A 63 5.40 -12.26 6.13
CA PRO A 63 4.90 -13.01 7.27
C PRO A 63 4.52 -12.12 8.45
N SER A 64 3.60 -12.63 9.27
CA SER A 64 3.07 -11.96 10.47
C SER A 64 4.18 -11.38 11.37
N PRO A 65 3.91 -10.27 12.11
CA PRO A 65 4.81 -9.73 13.13
C PRO A 65 5.34 -10.75 14.13
N LEU A 66 4.60 -11.84 14.37
CA LEU A 66 5.02 -12.94 15.25
C LEU A 66 6.29 -13.64 14.75
N THR A 67 6.52 -13.63 13.43
CA THR A 67 7.66 -14.31 12.79
C THR A 67 8.57 -13.35 12.03
N ASN A 68 8.20 -12.07 11.92
CA ASN A 68 9.01 -11.05 11.25
C ASN A 68 9.12 -9.77 12.10
N PRO A 69 10.29 -9.49 12.72
CA PRO A 69 10.48 -8.31 13.57
C PRO A 69 10.40 -6.99 12.81
N MET A 70 10.46 -7.02 11.47
CA MET A 70 10.37 -5.84 10.62
C MET A 70 8.94 -5.31 10.47
N VAL A 71 7.93 -6.09 10.88
CA VAL A 71 6.52 -5.69 10.85
C VAL A 71 6.10 -5.16 12.22
N ARG A 72 6.75 -4.10 12.68
CA ARG A 72 6.46 -3.42 13.96
C ARG A 72 6.09 -1.96 13.72
N GLY A 73 5.14 -1.44 14.50
CA GLY A 73 4.73 -0.04 14.38
C GLY A 73 3.95 0.28 13.11
N GLY A 74 3.12 -0.65 12.64
CA GLY A 74 2.17 -0.37 11.55
C GLY A 74 1.21 0.76 11.94
N ALA A 75 1.04 1.73 11.05
CA ALA A 75 0.22 2.92 11.25
C ALA A 75 -0.82 3.07 10.14
N LEU A 76 -2.08 3.26 10.53
CA LEU A 76 -3.13 3.68 9.62
C LEU A 76 -2.84 5.10 9.12
N VAL A 77 -2.87 5.29 7.81
CA VAL A 77 -2.74 6.60 7.19
C VAL A 77 -4.13 7.22 7.12
N ALA A 78 -4.43 8.12 8.06
CA ALA A 78 -5.66 8.89 8.04
C ALA A 78 -5.55 10.04 7.03
N ALA A 79 -6.58 10.20 6.20
CA ALA A 79 -6.64 11.19 5.13
C ALA A 79 -8.10 11.39 4.68
N GLN A 80 -8.35 12.48 3.95
CA GLN A 80 -9.69 12.88 3.53
C GLN A 80 -9.98 12.51 2.08
N ALA A 81 -11.26 12.50 1.71
CA ALA A 81 -11.65 12.37 0.30
C ALA A 81 -10.96 13.43 -0.56
N GLY A 82 -10.37 13.02 -1.68
CA GLY A 82 -9.57 13.84 -2.58
C GLY A 82 -8.05 13.73 -2.36
N ASP A 83 -7.60 13.25 -1.20
CA ASP A 83 -6.17 13.09 -0.94
C ASP A 83 -5.56 11.97 -1.78
N LEU A 84 -4.35 12.23 -2.30
CA LEU A 84 -3.49 11.24 -2.95
C LEU A 84 -2.44 10.75 -1.94
N LEU A 85 -2.55 9.49 -1.54
CA LEU A 85 -1.55 8.81 -0.73
C LEU A 85 -0.53 8.15 -1.64
N LEU A 86 0.76 8.33 -1.36
CA LEU A 86 1.87 7.77 -2.12
C LEU A 86 2.84 7.02 -1.20
N TRP A 87 3.33 5.87 -1.65
CA TRP A 87 4.37 5.13 -0.95
C TRP A 87 5.32 4.41 -1.92
N ASP A 88 6.55 4.20 -1.47
CA ASP A 88 7.54 3.38 -2.18
C ASP A 88 7.04 1.94 -2.25
N SER A 89 7.11 1.29 -3.42
CA SER A 89 6.64 -0.10 -3.62
C SER A 89 7.30 -1.13 -2.70
N ARG A 90 8.44 -0.80 -2.08
CA ARG A 90 9.13 -1.61 -1.07
C ARG A 90 8.58 -1.43 0.34
N THR A 91 7.68 -0.48 0.58
CA THR A 91 7.11 -0.20 1.90
C THR A 91 6.15 -1.32 2.27
N VAL A 92 6.36 -1.94 3.43
CA VAL A 92 5.43 -2.94 3.99
C VAL A 92 4.11 -2.25 4.28
N HIS A 93 3.05 -2.75 3.69
CA HIS A 93 1.72 -2.17 3.83
C HIS A 93 0.63 -3.23 3.76
N CYS A 94 -0.58 -2.86 4.16
CA CYS A 94 -1.77 -3.64 3.96
C CYS A 94 -3.01 -2.74 3.96
N ASN A 95 -4.13 -3.26 3.47
CA ASN A 95 -5.42 -2.68 3.77
C ASN A 95 -5.92 -3.19 5.12
N THR A 96 -6.53 -2.33 5.92
CA THR A 96 -7.15 -2.70 7.20
C THR A 96 -8.64 -2.35 7.21
N PRO A 97 -9.50 -3.19 7.82
CA PRO A 97 -10.83 -2.74 8.20
C PRO A 97 -10.75 -1.61 9.23
N ALA A 98 -11.91 -1.04 9.57
CA ALA A 98 -12.03 -0.09 10.66
C ALA A 98 -11.39 -0.66 11.95
N LEU A 99 -10.67 0.21 12.66
CA LEU A 99 -10.04 -0.09 13.94
C LEU A 99 -10.96 0.24 15.13
N ALA A 100 -11.96 1.09 14.89
CA ALA A 100 -12.97 1.47 15.84
C ALA A 100 -14.37 1.20 15.23
N PRO A 101 -15.40 0.95 16.04
CA PRO A 101 -16.77 0.84 15.56
C PRO A 101 -17.20 2.12 14.83
N PRO A 102 -18.19 2.06 13.92
CA PRO A 102 -18.72 3.25 13.26
C PRO A 102 -19.09 4.31 14.29
N SER A 103 -18.59 5.53 14.13
CA SER A 103 -18.95 6.61 15.04
C SER A 103 -20.39 7.05 14.74
N ALA A 104 -21.27 6.95 15.74
CA ALA A 104 -22.62 7.52 15.70
C ALA A 104 -22.60 9.04 15.45
N ALA A 105 -21.46 9.71 15.68
CA ALA A 105 -21.28 11.12 15.41
C ALA A 105 -21.01 11.45 13.94
N THR A 106 -20.80 10.46 13.06
CA THR A 106 -20.65 10.73 11.62
C THR A 106 -21.96 11.14 10.96
N GLY A 107 -23.12 10.88 11.60
CA GLY A 107 -24.44 11.14 11.01
C GLY A 107 -24.71 10.35 9.74
N GLN A 108 -23.85 9.40 9.38
CA GLN A 108 -23.97 8.61 8.16
C GLN A 108 -25.03 7.51 8.33
N PRO A 109 -25.84 7.23 7.30
CA PRO A 109 -26.74 6.09 7.27
C PRO A 109 -26.02 4.77 7.54
N VAL A 110 -26.73 3.79 8.10
CA VAL A 110 -26.20 2.45 8.40
C VAL A 110 -25.73 1.68 7.15
N ASP A 111 -26.21 2.06 5.98
CA ASP A 111 -25.90 1.52 4.66
C ASP A 111 -24.95 2.41 3.85
N ALA A 112 -24.38 3.46 4.45
CA ALA A 112 -23.44 4.34 3.78
C ALA A 112 -22.18 3.60 3.30
N LEU A 113 -21.70 3.97 2.11
CA LEU A 113 -20.47 3.44 1.56
C LEU A 113 -19.28 3.83 2.47
N LEU A 114 -18.72 2.85 3.16
CA LEU A 114 -17.66 3.07 4.15
C LEU A 114 -16.34 3.54 3.54
N ARG A 115 -15.96 3.00 2.38
CA ARG A 115 -14.67 3.30 1.77
C ARG A 115 -14.65 3.06 0.27
N ALA A 116 -14.20 4.06 -0.48
CA ALA A 116 -13.86 3.96 -1.89
C ALA A 116 -12.54 4.68 -2.20
N CYS A 117 -11.74 4.11 -3.10
CA CYS A 117 -10.49 4.69 -3.55
C CYS A 117 -10.14 4.20 -4.96
N ILE A 118 -9.26 4.92 -5.65
CA ILE A 118 -8.69 4.54 -6.95
C ILE A 118 -7.21 4.28 -6.75
N TYR A 119 -6.74 3.08 -7.09
CA TYR A 119 -5.32 2.76 -7.05
C TYR A 119 -4.58 3.35 -8.23
N VAL A 120 -3.37 3.85 -7.98
CA VAL A 120 -2.45 4.37 -8.98
C VAL A 120 -1.06 3.76 -8.76
N CYS A 121 -0.38 3.40 -9.83
CA CYS A 121 1.00 2.93 -9.78
C CYS A 121 1.82 3.72 -10.80
N MET A 122 2.91 4.31 -10.32
CA MET A 122 3.78 5.19 -11.09
C MET A 122 5.17 4.58 -11.18
N THR A 123 5.71 4.53 -12.40
CA THR A 123 7.08 4.13 -12.65
C THR A 123 7.83 5.25 -13.37
N PRO A 124 9.17 5.35 -13.21
CA PRO A 124 9.96 6.31 -13.95
C PRO A 124 9.73 6.22 -15.45
N ARG A 125 9.53 7.37 -16.11
CA ARG A 125 9.31 7.45 -17.57
C ARG A 125 10.34 6.67 -18.38
N ARG A 126 11.60 6.64 -17.92
CA ARG A 126 12.71 5.92 -18.57
C ARG A 126 12.49 4.40 -18.68
N PHE A 127 11.56 3.82 -17.93
CA PHE A 127 11.20 2.40 -18.04
C PHE A 127 10.19 2.11 -19.15
N ALA A 128 9.49 3.13 -19.66
CA ALA A 128 8.49 2.96 -20.70
C ALA A 128 9.14 2.91 -22.09
N SER A 129 8.70 1.97 -22.92
CA SER A 129 9.05 1.94 -24.33
C SER A 129 8.50 3.16 -25.08
N ARG A 130 9.07 3.49 -26.25
CA ARG A 130 8.53 4.54 -27.13
C ARG A 130 7.07 4.28 -27.52
N ALA A 131 6.71 3.01 -27.76
CA ALA A 131 5.34 2.60 -28.08
C ALA A 131 4.37 2.86 -26.91
N THR A 132 4.74 2.48 -25.68
CA THR A 132 3.95 2.75 -24.47
C THR A 132 3.74 4.25 -24.26
N LEU A 133 4.79 5.06 -24.48
CA LEU A 133 4.68 6.51 -24.36
C LEU A 133 3.77 7.13 -25.42
N ALA A 134 3.76 6.61 -26.64
CA ALA A 134 2.88 7.10 -27.69
C ALA A 134 1.40 6.78 -27.39
N LEU A 135 1.12 5.59 -26.85
CA LEU A 135 -0.23 5.16 -26.48
C LEU A 135 -0.85 6.05 -25.39
N ARG A 136 -0.04 6.45 -24.39
CA ARG A 136 -0.50 7.21 -23.20
C ARG A 136 -0.54 8.73 -23.37
N ARG A 137 -0.34 9.24 -24.59
CA ARG A 137 -0.44 10.68 -24.91
C ARG A 137 -1.86 11.11 -25.32
N ARG A 138 -2.75 10.15 -25.51
CA ARG A 138 -4.17 10.35 -25.87
C ARG A 138 -5.00 10.27 -24.60
#